data_AF-A0A8J3ELS8-F1
#
_entry.id   AF-A0A8J3ELS8-F1
#
_cell.length_a   1.000
_cell.length_b   1.000
_cell.length_c   1.000
_cell.angle_alpha   90.00
_cell.angle_beta   90.00
_cell.angle_gamma   90.00
#
_symmetry.space_group_name_H-M   'P 1'
#
loop_
_entity.id
_entity.type
_entity.pdbx_description
1 polymer ?
#
loop_
_entity_poly.entity_id
_entity_poly.type
_entity_poly.pdbx_seq_one_letter_code
_entity_poly.pdbx_strand_id
1 'polypeptide(L)' 'MAKNKKSKAERRRDREILNLYHQKVTEDELRLLFENFRKWDRQELPYYELTDLIHEFHKKIKKYGPCFKMG' A
#
# COMPACT_ATOMS: atom_id res chain seq x y z
N MET A 1 -35.16 4.53 -15.01
CA MET A 1 -34.10 5.47 -14.60
C MET A 1 -32.82 5.12 -15.37
N ALA A 2 -32.39 5.97 -16.29
CA ALA A 2 -31.18 5.72 -17.08
C ALA A 2 -29.95 5.78 -16.16
N LYS A 3 -29.15 4.71 -16.10
CA LYS A 3 -27.84 4.73 -15.43
C LYS A 3 -26.98 5.76 -16.16
N ASN A 4 -26.77 6.93 -15.56
CA ASN A 4 -25.93 7.98 -16.11
C ASN A 4 -24.51 7.40 -16.28
N LYS A 5 -24.12 7.09 -17.53
CA LYS A 5 -22.81 6.52 -17.83
C LYS A 5 -21.79 7.63 -17.67
N LYS A 6 -20.92 7.52 -16.65
CA LYS A 6 -19.77 8.41 -16.47
C LYS A 6 -19.00 8.58 -17.78
N SER A 7 -18.66 9.82 -18.10
CA SER A 7 -17.80 10.17 -19.23
C SER A 7 -16.44 9.48 -19.13
N LYS A 8 -15.75 9.33 -20.26
CA LYS A 8 -14.36 8.84 -20.28
C LYS A 8 -13.45 9.69 -19.38
N ALA A 9 -13.67 11.01 -19.34
CA ALA A 9 -12.90 11.93 -18.50
C ALA A 9 -13.14 11.70 -17.00
N GLU A 10 -14.39 11.48 -16.59
CA GLU A 10 -14.73 11.20 -15.18
C GLU A 10 -14.11 9.89 -14.72
N ARG A 11 -14.19 8.83 -15.52
CA ARG A 11 -13.55 7.55 -15.20
C ARG A 11 -12.03 7.66 -15.12
N ARG A 12 -11.41 8.54 -15.90
CA ARG A 12 -9.97 8.79 -15.84
C ARG A 12 -9.59 9.48 -14.52
N ARG A 13 -10.31 10.54 -14.15
CA ARG A 13 -10.10 11.23 -12.86
C ARG A 13 -10.29 10.29 -11.68
N ASP A 14 -11.36 9.49 -11.68
CA ASP A 14 -11.62 8.53 -10.61
C ASP A 14 -10.46 7.52 -10.45
N ARG A 15 -9.88 7.05 -11.56
CA ARG A 15 -8.70 6.17 -11.54
C ARG A 15 -7.45 6.88 -11.02
N GLU A 16 -7.22 8.13 -11.43
CA GLU A 16 -6.09 8.93 -10.97
C GLU A 16 -6.19 9.18 -9.46
N ILE A 17 -7.38 9.51 -8.94
CA ILE A 17 -7.62 9.67 -7.50
C ILE A 17 -7.36 8.36 -6.75
N LEU A 18 -7.88 7.23 -7.26
CA LEU A 18 -7.62 5.92 -6.66
C LEU A 18 -6.12 5.60 -6.66
N ASN A 19 -5.41 5.83 -7.77
CA ASN A 19 -3.97 5.60 -7.85
C ASN A 19 -3.19 6.46 -6.85
N LEU A 20 -3.50 7.74 -6.72
CA LEU A 20 -2.86 8.62 -5.74
C LEU A 20 -3.13 8.16 -4.31
N TYR A 21 -4.35 7.73 -4.02
CA TYR A 21 -4.70 7.15 -2.71
C TYR A 21 -3.89 5.88 -2.43
N HIS A 22 -3.82 4.96 -3.40
CA HIS A 22 -3.04 3.73 -3.27
C HIS A 22 -1.56 4.03 -3.05
N GLN A 23 -0.98 4.93 -3.84
CA GLN A 23 0.41 5.34 -3.69
C GLN A 23 0.67 5.88 -2.29
N LYS A 24 -0.18 6.80 -1.80
CA LYS A 24 -0.03 7.38 -0.46
C LYS A 24 -0.06 6.31 0.63
N VAL A 25 -1.05 5.41 0.59
CA VAL A 25 -1.17 4.32 1.57
C VAL A 25 0.05 3.42 1.55
N THR A 26 0.55 3.07 0.36
CA THR A 26 1.77 2.25 0.21
C THR A 26 2.99 2.97 0.76
N GLU A 27 3.17 4.27 0.47
CA GLU A 27 4.27 5.07 1.00
C GLU A 27 4.24 5.17 2.53
N ASP A 28 3.06 5.39 3.12
CA ASP A 28 2.89 5.49 4.57
C ASP A 28 3.23 4.15 5.26
N GLU A 29 2.77 3.02 4.73
CA GLU A 29 3.09 1.69 5.27
C GLU A 29 4.58 1.33 5.05
N LEU A 30 5.19 1.76 3.94
CA LEU A 30 6.64 1.57 3.68
C LEU A 30 7.48 2.33 4.71
N ARG A 31 7.10 3.57 5.04
CA ARG A 31 7.78 4.36 6.08
C ARG A 31 7.70 3.68 7.44
N LEU A 32 6.55 3.11 7.78
CA LEU A 32 6.38 2.34 9.02
C LEU A 32 7.28 1.10 9.03
N LEU A 33 7.31 0.36 7.93
CA LEU A 33 8.15 -0.83 7.81
C LEU A 33 9.64 -0.47 7.92
N PHE A 34 10.07 0.63 7.31
CA PHE A 34 11.44 1.13 7.40
C PHE A 34 11.86 1.43 8.84
N GLU A 35 11.00 2.05 9.65
CA GLU A 35 11.29 2.28 11.07
C GLU A 35 11.46 0.96 11.85
N ASN A 36 10.72 -0.10 11.47
CA ASN A 36 10.93 -1.43 12.06
C ASN A 36 12.28 -2.04 11.66
N PHE A 37 12.70 -1.86 10.40
CA PHE A 37 14.05 -2.24 9.97
C PHE A 37 15.13 -1.51 10.76
N ARG A 38 14.96 -0.20 11.03
CA ARG A 38 15.90 0.56 11.86
C ARG A 38 15.98 0.05 13.29
N LYS A 39 14.86 -0.34 13.89
CA LYS A 39 14.84 -0.96 15.22
C LYS A 39 15.57 -2.30 15.22
N TRP A 40 15.35 -3.12 14.20
CA TRP A 40 16.06 -4.39 14.04
C TRP A 40 17.57 -4.22 13.88
N ASP A 41 18.01 -3.25 13.06
CA ASP A 41 19.43 -2.92 12.87
C ASP A 41 20.11 -2.51 14.19
N ARG A 42 19.38 -1.80 15.05
CA ARG A 42 19.81 -1.46 16.42
C ARG A 42 19.66 -2.59 17.44
N GLN A 43 19.25 -3.78 17.03
CA GLN A 43 18.96 -4.94 17.89
C GLN A 43 17.82 -4.70 18.91
N GLU A 44 16.99 -3.69 18.70
CA GLU A 44 15.81 -3.36 19.52
C GLU A 44 14.58 -4.18 19.12
N LEU A 45 14.64 -4.85 17.96
CA LEU A 45 13.57 -5.68 17.42
C LEU A 45 14.18 -7.04 16.98
N PRO A 46 13.68 -8.17 17.50
CA PRO A 46 14.15 -9.48 17.06
C PRO A 46 13.84 -9.76 15.59
N TYR A 47 14.67 -10.60 14.97
CA TYR A 47 14.49 -11.01 13.57
C TYR A 47 13.08 -11.56 13.28
N TYR A 48 12.56 -12.44 14.14
CA TYR A 48 11.26 -13.07 13.91
C TYR A 48 10.11 -12.04 13.93
N GLU A 49 10.17 -11.05 14.82
CA GLU A 49 9.17 -9.97 14.88
C GLU A 49 9.25 -9.08 13.63
N LEU A 50 10.45 -8.77 13.14
CA LEU A 50 10.61 -8.06 11.87
C LEU A 50 9.98 -8.85 10.71
N THR A 51 10.19 -10.18 10.66
CA THR A 51 9.59 -11.00 9.59
C THR A 51 8.07 -10.98 9.62
N ASP A 52 7.46 -11.01 10.81
CA ASP A 52 6.00 -10.92 10.94
C ASP A 52 5.48 -9.55 10.48
N LEU A 53 6.18 -8.47 10.82
CA LEU A 53 5.82 -7.12 10.35
C LEU A 53 5.92 -6.98 8.84
N ILE A 54 6.91 -7.61 8.20
CA ILE A 54 7.02 -7.68 6.72
C ILE A 54 5.82 -8.44 6.13
N HIS A 55 5.40 -9.55 6.74
CA HIS A 55 4.22 -10.29 6.28
C HIS A 55 2.92 -9.46 6.42
N GLU A 56 2.74 -8.75 7.52
CA GLU A 56 1.58 -7.88 7.73
C GLU A 56 1.56 -6.71 6.74
N PHE A 57 2.72 -6.11 6.44
CA PHE A 57 2.86 -5.10 5.40
C PHE A 57 2.39 -5.62 4.02
N HIS A 58 2.83 -6.82 3.63
CA HIS A 58 2.38 -7.43 2.37
C HIS A 58 0.86 -7.69 2.35
N LYS A 59 0.28 -8.16 3.47
CA LYS A 59 -1.18 -8.34 3.58
C LYS A 59 -1.93 -7.03 3.40
N LYS A 60 -1.46 -5.95 4.05
CA LYS A 60 -2.07 -4.62 3.93
C LYS A 60 -2.02 -4.09 2.51
N ILE A 61 -0.85 -4.08 1.86
CA ILE A 61 -0.74 -3.56 0.48
C ILE A 61 -1.60 -4.38 -0.48
N LYS A 62 -1.64 -5.70 -0.35
CA LYS A 62 -2.50 -6.56 -1.16
C LYS A 62 -3.99 -6.24 -0.97
N LYS A 63 -4.41 -5.88 0.25
CA LYS A 63 -5.79 -5.46 0.54
C LYS A 63 -6.14 -4.12 -0.11
N TYR A 64 -5.18 -3.19 -0.14
CA TYR A 64 -5.41 -1.86 -0.68
C TYR A 64 -5.14 -1.74 -2.17
N GLY A 65 -4.53 -2.70 -2.87
CA GLY A 65 -4.31 -2.59 -4.31
C GLY A 65 -4.29 -3.93 -5.07
N PRO A 66 -5.05 -4.11 -6.16
CA PRO A 66 -4.93 -5.26 -7.06
C PRO A 66 -3.77 -5.16 -8.08
N CYS A 67 -2.84 -4.20 -7.96
CA CYS A 67 -1.86 -3.90 -9.02
C CYS A 67 -0.45 -3.54 -8.52
N PHE A 68 0.07 -4.26 -7.53
CA PHE A 68 1.52 -4.41 -7.37
C PHE A 68 1.87 -5.88 -7.57
N LYS A 69 1.91 -6.32 -8.84
CA LYS A 69 2.75 -7.46 -9.19
C LYS A 69 4.17 -6.92 -9.22
N MET A 70 4.94 -7.16 -8.15
CA MET A 70 6.40 -7.06 -8.27
C MET A 70 6.82 -8.08 -9.33
N GLY A 71 7.34 -7.56 -10.44
CA GLY A 71 7.97 -8.37 -11.49
C GLY A 71 9.35 -8.84 -11.05
#